data_AF-A0ABD5ZCB0-F1
#
_entry.id   AF-A0ABD5ZCB0-F1
#
_cell.length_a   1.000
_cell.length_b   1.000
_cell.length_c   1.000
_cell.angle_alpha   90.00
_cell.angle_beta   90.00
_cell.angle_gamma   90.00
#
_symmetry.space_group_name_H-M   'P 1'
#
loop_
_entity.id
_entity.type
_entity.pdbx_description
1 polymer ?
#
loop_
_entity_poly.entity_id
_entity_poly.type
_entity_poly.pdbx_seq_one_letter_code
_entity_poly.pdbx_strand_id
1 'polypeptide(L)'
;MSASGPLTAQHVSELVLANRVIRAPSYRADHDEGFRFTDLERGLQWGADAIPALLGLFRVEKDPRDDHPDGWVGFARHWRGGTLRLDVDVFSGPESADEVLVVTGIFGREGEQTIEDATFGEIELPEQVPTQEQWEARQKQYQKARKNDETDGSTAVHAFIAALPGWKRDVAAQFDEVIRHEIPHVRSAVRYHQPFYGIEDEGWFAAFSAFSKHVKLSFVVDSYLEPEPPSGTGPERQALDLKETETMDTEQVASWIRQAADAPGMNW
;
A
#
# COMPACT_ATOMS: atom_id res chain seq x y z
N MET A 1 7.51 15.16 12.29
CA MET A 1 8.31 14.99 13.53
C MET A 1 7.49 14.24 14.56
N SER A 2 8.08 13.16 15.10
CA SER A 2 7.80 12.43 16.34
C SER A 2 6.74 11.31 16.37
N ALA A 3 7.18 10.07 16.18
CA ALA A 3 7.42 9.04 17.22
C ALA A 3 8.39 8.01 16.61
N SER A 4 9.46 7.58 17.27
CA SER A 4 9.59 6.27 17.95
C SER A 4 11.09 5.93 17.92
N GLY A 5 11.58 5.00 18.74
CA GLY A 5 12.95 4.50 18.66
C GLY A 5 13.31 3.88 17.30
N PRO A 6 14.52 3.31 17.12
CA PRO A 6 14.88 2.67 15.86
C PRO A 6 13.87 1.56 15.50
N LEU A 7 13.47 1.48 14.23
CA LEU A 7 12.59 0.42 13.73
C LEU A 7 13.28 -0.93 13.96
N THR A 8 12.57 -1.86 14.60
CA THR A 8 13.08 -3.22 14.88
C THR A 8 12.32 -4.24 14.06
N ALA A 9 12.94 -5.41 13.84
CA ALA A 9 12.27 -6.55 13.18
C ALA A 9 10.98 -6.99 13.89
N GLN A 10 10.95 -6.90 15.23
CA GLN A 10 9.76 -7.18 16.01
C GLN A 10 8.65 -6.16 15.71
N HIS A 11 8.97 -4.86 15.70
CA HIS A 11 8.01 -3.81 15.40
C HIS A 11 7.43 -3.97 13.99
N VAL A 12 8.26 -4.28 12.98
CA VAL A 12 7.78 -4.57 11.62
C VAL A 12 6.80 -5.75 11.64
N SER A 13 7.12 -6.81 12.38
CA SER A 13 6.23 -7.98 12.50
C SER A 13 4.89 -7.63 13.15
N GLU A 14 4.89 -6.77 14.15
CA GLU A 14 3.68 -6.25 14.81
C GLU A 14 2.81 -5.45 13.83
N LEU A 15 3.41 -4.56 13.04
CA LEU A 15 2.69 -3.83 11.98
C LEU A 15 2.11 -4.78 10.92
N VAL A 16 2.85 -5.80 10.50
CA VAL A 16 2.36 -6.82 9.53
C VAL A 16 1.17 -7.60 10.09
N LEU A 17 1.23 -8.02 11.35
CA LEU A 17 0.13 -8.76 12.00
C LEU A 17 -1.09 -7.89 12.28
N ALA A 18 -0.87 -6.60 12.56
CA ALA A 18 -1.93 -5.59 12.64
C ALA A 18 -2.45 -5.15 11.26
N ASN A 19 -1.93 -5.74 10.17
CA ASN A 19 -2.23 -5.40 8.78
C ASN A 19 -1.95 -3.91 8.41
N ARG A 20 -1.07 -3.24 9.16
CA ARG A 20 -0.67 -1.83 8.95
C ARG A 20 0.47 -1.70 7.96
N VAL A 21 0.36 -2.40 6.83
CA VAL A 21 1.39 -2.42 5.79
C VAL A 21 0.76 -2.20 4.43
N ILE A 22 1.27 -1.19 3.73
CA ILE A 22 0.85 -0.88 2.36
C ILE A 22 2.07 -0.92 1.42
N ARG A 23 1.80 -1.10 0.13
CA ARG A 23 2.80 -0.85 -0.91
C ARG A 23 2.63 0.57 -1.43
N ALA A 24 3.76 1.25 -1.63
CA ALA A 24 3.75 2.51 -2.35
C ALA A 24 3.17 2.31 -3.76
N PRO A 25 2.39 3.27 -4.28
CA PRO A 25 1.80 3.17 -5.61
C PRO A 25 2.88 3.15 -6.71
N SER A 26 4.00 3.80 -6.43
CA SER A 26 5.22 3.79 -7.23
C SER A 26 6.33 3.20 -6.37
N TYR A 27 6.56 1.90 -6.51
CA TYR A 27 7.64 1.20 -5.79
C TYR A 27 8.63 0.63 -6.80
N ARG A 28 9.88 0.43 -6.38
CA ARG A 28 10.91 -0.24 -7.20
C ARG A 28 10.84 -1.74 -7.03
N ALA A 29 10.96 -2.48 -8.12
CA ALA A 29 11.10 -3.93 -8.09
C ALA A 29 12.27 -4.32 -9.00
N ASP A 30 13.24 -5.04 -8.46
CA ASP A 30 14.40 -5.50 -9.21
C ASP A 30 14.83 -6.89 -8.73
N HIS A 31 15.35 -7.73 -9.62
CA HIS A 31 15.82 -9.05 -9.25
C HIS A 31 16.91 -9.57 -10.18
N ASP A 32 17.87 -10.28 -9.59
CA ASP A 32 18.92 -10.97 -10.34
C ASP A 32 18.34 -12.11 -11.19
N GLU A 33 19.09 -12.50 -12.22
CA GLU A 33 18.75 -13.67 -13.05
C GLU A 33 18.62 -14.91 -12.15
N GLY A 34 17.51 -15.64 -12.29
CA GLY A 34 17.20 -16.83 -11.49
C GLY A 34 16.24 -16.60 -10.31
N PHE A 35 16.21 -15.40 -9.73
CA PHE A 35 15.27 -15.08 -8.64
C PHE A 35 14.04 -14.34 -9.16
N ARG A 36 12.83 -14.90 -9.00
CA ARG A 36 11.59 -14.24 -9.42
C ARG A 36 10.61 -14.08 -8.26
N PHE A 37 10.26 -12.83 -7.97
CA PHE A 37 9.22 -12.44 -7.02
C PHE A 37 7.81 -12.85 -7.44
N THR A 38 7.62 -13.01 -8.74
CA THR A 38 6.34 -13.37 -9.34
C THR A 38 6.30 -14.86 -9.61
N ASP A 39 5.20 -15.49 -9.21
CA ASP A 39 4.75 -16.68 -9.89
C ASP A 39 4.20 -16.25 -11.26
N LEU A 40 4.74 -16.77 -12.36
CA LEU A 40 4.39 -16.33 -13.71
C LEU A 40 2.90 -16.49 -14.02
N GLU A 41 2.22 -17.44 -13.36
CA GLU A 41 0.78 -17.68 -13.55
C GLU A 41 -0.08 -16.79 -12.64
N ARG A 42 0.49 -16.20 -11.59
CA ARG A 42 -0.25 -15.48 -10.53
C ARG A 42 0.19 -14.02 -10.32
N GLY A 43 1.22 -13.55 -11.02
CA GLY A 43 1.80 -12.22 -10.85
C GLY A 43 2.62 -12.07 -9.55
N LEU A 44 2.92 -10.83 -9.16
CA LEU A 44 3.55 -10.54 -7.86
C LEU A 44 2.64 -11.05 -6.75
N GLN A 45 3.13 -11.99 -5.94
CA GLN A 45 2.37 -12.49 -4.81
C GLN A 45 2.41 -11.48 -3.67
N TRP A 46 1.22 -11.09 -3.21
CA TRP A 46 1.06 -10.15 -2.12
C TRP A 46 1.53 -10.85 -0.84
N GLY A 47 2.50 -10.25 -0.16
CA GLY A 47 3.12 -10.81 1.03
C GLY A 47 4.62 -11.08 0.88
N ALA A 48 5.20 -11.17 -0.33
CA ALA A 48 6.67 -11.24 -0.45
C ALA A 48 7.37 -10.03 0.19
N ASP A 49 6.66 -8.91 0.21
CA ASP A 49 7.05 -7.60 0.69
C ASP A 49 7.07 -7.44 2.22
N ALA A 50 6.45 -8.35 3.00
CA ALA A 50 6.50 -8.24 4.46
C ALA A 50 6.36 -9.56 5.24
N ILE A 51 6.02 -10.68 4.59
CA ILE A 51 6.00 -12.03 5.20
C ILE A 51 7.33 -12.37 5.89
N PRO A 52 8.51 -12.02 5.35
CA PRO A 52 9.76 -12.34 6.01
C PRO A 52 9.89 -11.80 7.43
N ALA A 53 9.25 -10.66 7.74
CA ALA A 53 9.19 -10.14 9.10
C ALA A 53 8.58 -11.18 10.06
N LEU A 54 7.51 -11.85 9.65
CA LEU A 54 6.80 -12.88 10.43
C LEU A 54 7.61 -14.17 10.67
N LEU A 55 8.73 -14.35 9.98
CA LEU A 55 9.62 -15.49 10.16
C LEU A 55 10.71 -15.23 11.21
N GLY A 56 10.89 -13.99 11.68
CA GLY A 56 12.04 -13.61 12.51
C GLY A 56 13.37 -13.71 11.75
N LEU A 57 13.31 -13.86 10.42
CA LEU A 57 14.45 -13.92 9.51
C LEU A 57 14.72 -12.56 8.86
N PHE A 58 14.17 -11.51 9.46
CA PHE A 58 14.19 -10.15 8.94
C PHE A 58 15.12 -9.31 9.80
N ARG A 59 16.15 -8.74 9.18
CA ARG A 59 17.03 -7.73 9.77
C ARG A 59 16.59 -6.37 9.24
N VAL A 60 16.63 -5.35 10.08
CA VAL A 60 16.26 -3.98 9.68
C VAL A 60 17.41 -3.06 10.05
N GLU A 61 17.79 -2.21 9.11
CA GLU A 61 18.81 -1.17 9.26
C GLU A 61 18.21 0.18 8.87
N LYS A 62 18.72 1.25 9.49
CA LYS A 62 18.33 2.60 9.06
C LYS A 62 18.89 2.87 7.67
N ASP A 63 18.08 3.44 6.78
CA ASP A 63 18.56 3.86 5.47
C ASP A 63 19.53 5.05 5.62
N PRO A 64 20.78 4.95 5.13
CA PRO A 64 21.75 6.03 5.24
C PRO A 64 21.61 7.07 4.13
N ARG A 65 20.69 6.89 3.17
CA ARG A 65 20.50 7.83 2.06
C ARG A 65 19.83 9.13 2.55
N ASP A 66 20.40 10.27 2.18
CA ASP A 66 19.92 11.58 2.61
C ASP A 66 18.54 11.96 2.04
N ASP A 67 18.15 11.41 0.90
CA ASP A 67 16.83 11.60 0.28
C ASP A 67 15.73 10.72 0.90
N HIS A 68 16.08 9.86 1.87
CA HIS A 68 15.19 8.98 2.62
C HIS A 68 15.43 9.10 4.14
N PRO A 69 15.24 10.28 4.76
CA PRO A 69 15.61 10.51 6.17
C PRO A 69 14.82 9.66 7.18
N ASP A 70 13.62 9.22 6.79
CA ASP A 70 12.74 8.33 7.56
C ASP A 70 12.75 6.89 7.01
N GLY A 71 13.66 6.60 6.08
CA GLY A 71 13.77 5.32 5.40
C GLY A 71 14.48 4.25 6.24
N TRP A 72 14.08 3.01 5.98
CA TRP A 72 14.63 1.80 6.56
C TRP A 72 14.83 0.76 5.48
N VAL A 73 15.82 -0.11 5.70
CA VAL A 73 16.14 -1.22 4.80
C VAL A 73 16.01 -2.52 5.56
N GLY A 74 15.17 -3.40 5.05
CA GLY A 74 14.95 -4.74 5.53
C GLY A 74 15.70 -5.78 4.72
N PHE A 75 16.28 -6.78 5.37
CA PHE A 75 16.98 -7.89 4.73
C PHE A 75 16.42 -9.22 5.22
N ALA A 76 16.19 -10.16 4.31
CA ALA A 76 15.63 -11.47 4.65
C ALA A 76 16.09 -12.60 3.74
N ARG A 77 15.97 -13.84 4.24
CA ARG A 77 16.05 -15.05 3.42
C ARG A 77 14.68 -15.44 2.88
N HIS A 78 14.64 -15.79 1.61
CA HIS A 78 13.47 -16.36 0.94
C HIS A 78 13.59 -17.89 0.90
N TRP A 79 12.45 -18.59 1.02
CA TRP A 79 12.41 -20.07 1.06
C TRP A 79 12.98 -20.76 -0.19
N ARG A 80 13.08 -20.03 -1.30
CA ARG A 80 13.67 -20.50 -2.58
C ARG A 80 15.20 -20.39 -2.62
N GLY A 81 15.88 -20.27 -1.48
CA GLY A 81 17.33 -20.15 -1.43
C GLY A 81 17.85 -18.85 -2.03
N GLY A 82 17.10 -17.76 -1.86
CA GLY A 82 17.49 -16.42 -2.29
C GLY A 82 17.38 -15.42 -1.15
N THR A 83 17.85 -14.21 -1.40
CA THR A 83 17.84 -13.11 -0.45
C THR A 83 16.97 -11.98 -0.92
N LEU A 84 16.42 -11.25 0.04
CA LEU A 84 15.49 -10.16 -0.17
C LEU A 84 16.02 -8.91 0.53
N ARG A 85 16.01 -7.79 -0.19
CA ARG A 85 16.06 -6.45 0.37
C ARG A 85 14.72 -5.75 0.17
N LEU A 86 14.22 -5.12 1.23
CA LEU A 86 13.01 -4.31 1.24
C LEU A 86 13.37 -2.90 1.64
N ASP A 87 13.04 -1.93 0.79
CA ASP A 87 13.09 -0.53 1.19
C ASP A 87 11.71 -0.18 1.76
N VAL A 88 11.68 0.39 2.97
CA VAL A 88 10.45 0.72 3.69
C VAL A 88 10.54 2.06 4.38
N ASP A 89 9.43 2.79 4.41
CA ASP A 89 9.26 4.00 5.22
C ASP A 89 8.24 3.71 6.34
N VAL A 90 8.35 4.41 7.46
CA VAL A 90 7.34 4.38 8.53
C VAL A 90 6.59 5.69 8.48
N PHE A 91 5.28 5.62 8.21
CA PHE A 91 4.41 6.78 8.20
C PHE A 91 3.59 6.83 9.49
N SER A 92 3.60 7.98 10.17
CA SER A 92 2.69 8.27 11.28
C SER A 92 1.74 9.39 10.86
N GLY A 93 0.44 9.14 10.97
CA GLY A 93 -0.58 10.13 10.62
C GLY A 93 -0.57 11.36 11.54
N PRO A 94 -1.07 12.52 11.09
CA PRO A 94 -1.17 13.71 11.94
C PRO A 94 -2.23 13.57 13.05
N GLU A 95 -3.24 12.71 12.84
CA GLU A 95 -4.41 12.57 13.72
C GLU A 95 -4.39 11.29 14.56
N SER A 96 -3.43 10.39 14.34
CA SER A 96 -3.33 9.11 15.04
C SER A 96 -1.88 8.76 15.35
N ALA A 97 -1.65 8.14 16.51
CA ALA A 97 -0.39 7.50 16.85
C ALA A 97 -0.16 6.21 16.03
N ASP A 98 -1.08 5.85 15.14
CA ASP A 98 -0.96 4.69 14.30
C ASP A 98 0.15 4.87 13.26
N GLU A 99 1.08 3.92 13.28
CA GLU A 99 2.13 3.80 12.28
C GLU A 99 1.69 2.86 11.16
N VAL A 100 2.05 3.21 9.93
CA VAL A 100 1.87 2.39 8.73
C VAL A 100 3.23 2.17 8.10
N LEU A 101 3.59 0.91 7.89
CA LEU A 101 4.77 0.53 7.13
C LEU A 101 4.46 0.66 5.63
N VAL A 102 5.23 1.50 4.94
CA VAL A 102 5.09 1.72 3.50
C VAL A 102 6.25 1.04 2.79
N VAL A 103 5.97 -0.01 2.03
CA VAL A 103 6.99 -0.68 1.20
C VAL A 103 7.22 0.14 -0.06
N THR A 104 8.42 0.69 -0.22
CA THR A 104 8.84 1.56 -1.32
C THR A 104 9.73 0.86 -2.33
N GLY A 105 10.29 -0.29 -1.98
CA GLY A 105 11.07 -1.11 -2.91
C GLY A 105 11.22 -2.56 -2.47
N ILE A 106 11.38 -3.45 -3.46
CA ILE A 106 11.68 -4.86 -3.26
C ILE A 106 12.78 -5.30 -4.24
N PHE A 107 13.83 -5.92 -3.71
CA PHE A 107 15.03 -6.29 -4.46
C PHE A 107 15.41 -7.72 -4.09
N GLY A 108 15.64 -8.58 -5.08
CA GLY A 108 15.80 -10.02 -4.86
C GLY A 108 17.03 -10.57 -5.53
N ARG A 109 17.74 -11.47 -4.85
CA ARG A 109 18.93 -12.12 -5.40
C ARG A 109 18.89 -13.62 -5.16
N GLU A 110 19.44 -14.38 -6.10
CA GLU A 110 19.61 -15.84 -5.93
C GLU A 110 20.79 -16.13 -5.01
N GLY A 111 20.71 -17.20 -4.22
CA GLY A 111 21.81 -17.71 -3.40
C GLY A 111 21.53 -17.71 -1.88
N GLU A 112 22.20 -18.63 -1.18
CA GLU A 112 22.12 -18.82 0.27
C GLU A 112 23.29 -18.15 1.04
N GLN A 113 24.19 -17.50 0.31
CA GLN A 113 25.38 -16.82 0.84
C GLN A 113 25.01 -15.44 1.41
N THR A 114 25.94 -14.83 2.14
CA THR A 114 25.76 -13.51 2.77
C THR A 114 25.33 -12.46 1.76
N ILE A 115 24.40 -11.57 2.12
CA ILE A 115 23.97 -10.50 1.22
C ILE A 115 25.09 -9.48 1.16
N GLU A 116 25.65 -9.26 -0.03
CA GLU A 116 26.53 -8.11 -0.26
C GLU A 116 25.69 -6.94 -0.79
N ASP A 117 25.33 -6.03 0.11
CA ASP A 117 24.60 -4.83 -0.22
C ASP A 117 25.57 -3.69 -0.54
N ALA A 118 25.32 -2.95 -1.63
CA ALA A 118 26.22 -1.86 -2.04
C ALA A 118 26.35 -0.75 -0.98
N THR A 119 25.35 -0.61 -0.11
CA THR A 119 25.29 0.41 0.94
C THR A 119 25.82 -0.11 2.27
N PHE A 120 25.48 -1.35 2.63
CA PHE A 120 25.77 -1.91 3.95
C PHE A 120 26.92 -2.94 3.97
N GLY A 121 27.48 -3.28 2.82
CA GLY A 121 28.48 -4.32 2.69
C GLY A 121 27.90 -5.71 2.95
N GLU A 122 28.68 -6.56 3.61
CA GLU A 122 28.26 -7.92 3.95
C GLU A 122 27.24 -7.92 5.10
N ILE A 123 26.00 -8.31 4.79
CA ILE A 123 24.89 -8.44 5.74
C ILE A 123 24.74 -9.89 6.14
N GLU A 124 25.18 -10.21 7.36
CA GLU A 124 24.87 -11.48 8.01
C GLU A 124 23.36 -11.60 8.23
N LEU A 125 22.80 -12.69 7.70
CA LEU A 125 21.44 -13.15 7.92
C LEU A 125 21.46 -14.48 8.66
N PRO A 126 20.38 -14.84 9.39
CA PRO A 126 20.29 -16.14 10.04
C PRO A 126 20.54 -17.27 9.03
N GLU A 127 21.34 -18.27 9.39
CA GLU A 127 21.66 -19.40 8.50
C GLU A 127 20.41 -20.20 8.07
N GLN A 128 19.35 -20.12 8.86
CA GLN A 128 18.10 -20.83 8.64
C GLN A 128 17.34 -20.26 7.44
N VAL A 129 17.18 -21.09 6.40
CA VAL A 129 16.26 -20.84 5.29
C VAL A 129 14.88 -21.40 5.69
N PRO A 130 13.80 -20.62 5.56
CA PRO A 130 12.47 -21.11 5.89
C PRO A 130 12.06 -22.17 4.87
N THR A 131 11.38 -23.23 5.29
CA THR A 131 10.80 -24.20 4.36
C THR A 131 9.61 -23.59 3.62
N GLN A 132 9.25 -24.16 2.46
CA GLN A 132 8.04 -23.76 1.74
C GLN A 132 6.79 -23.85 2.63
N GLU A 133 6.68 -24.90 3.45
CA GLU A 133 5.57 -25.11 4.37
C GLU A 133 5.49 -24.00 5.43
N GLN A 134 6.62 -23.61 6.01
CA GLN A 134 6.69 -22.50 6.98
C GLN A 134 6.26 -21.18 6.33
N TRP A 135 6.72 -20.93 5.10
CA TRP A 135 6.34 -19.74 4.34
C TRP A 135 4.83 -19.70 4.06
N GLU A 136 4.27 -20.78 3.53
CA GLU A 136 2.84 -20.89 3.23
C GLU A 136 1.98 -20.75 4.50
N ALA A 137 2.42 -21.29 5.63
CA ALA A 137 1.73 -21.13 6.91
C ALA A 137 1.68 -19.64 7.35
N ARG A 138 2.78 -18.90 7.20
CA ARG A 138 2.82 -17.45 7.49
C ARG A 138 2.03 -16.63 6.47
N GLN A 139 2.05 -17.01 5.21
CA GLN A 139 1.21 -16.38 4.18
C GLN A 139 -0.27 -16.51 4.52
N LYS A 140 -0.73 -17.69 4.98
CA LYS A 140 -2.10 -17.89 5.46
C LYS A 140 -2.42 -17.04 6.68
N GLN A 141 -1.49 -16.91 7.63
CA GLN A 141 -1.65 -16.05 8.79
C GLN A 141 -1.78 -14.58 8.39
N TYR A 142 -0.93 -14.10 7.48
CA TYR A 142 -1.00 -12.77 6.91
C TYR A 142 -2.32 -12.52 6.17
N GLN A 143 -2.72 -13.44 5.29
CA GLN A 143 -4.01 -13.37 4.58
C GLN A 143 -5.20 -13.35 5.55
N LYS A 144 -5.13 -14.09 6.67
CA LYS A 144 -6.17 -14.06 7.70
C LYS A 144 -6.23 -12.70 8.40
N ALA A 145 -5.09 -12.10 8.73
CA ALA A 145 -5.04 -10.75 9.28
C ALA A 145 -5.65 -9.72 8.30
N ARG A 146 -5.43 -9.89 6.99
CA ARG A 146 -6.05 -9.06 5.95
C ARG A 146 -7.55 -9.30 5.76
N LYS A 147 -8.03 -10.51 6.06
CA LYS A 147 -9.43 -10.90 5.86
C LYS A 147 -10.33 -10.38 6.98
N ASN A 148 -9.81 -10.34 8.20
CA ASN A 148 -10.46 -9.70 9.33
C ASN A 148 -10.09 -8.21 9.32
N ASP A 149 -10.66 -7.51 8.35
CA ASP A 149 -10.30 -6.14 7.95
C ASP A 149 -10.82 -5.13 8.97
N GLU A 150 -9.96 -4.75 9.91
CA GLU A 150 -10.07 -3.52 10.73
C GLU A 150 -8.93 -2.54 10.43
N THR A 151 -8.15 -2.79 9.37
CA THR A 151 -7.19 -1.83 8.82
C THR A 151 -7.89 -0.80 7.96
N ASP A 152 -8.90 -0.26 8.61
CA ASP A 152 -9.59 0.95 8.30
C ASP A 152 -8.81 2.08 8.97
N GLY A 153 -8.70 3.19 8.26
CA GLY A 153 -8.14 4.37 8.86
C GLY A 153 -7.66 5.32 7.79
N SER A 154 -8.03 6.58 7.98
CA SER A 154 -7.47 7.71 7.26
C SER A 154 -5.94 7.64 7.19
N THR A 155 -5.25 7.11 8.22
CA THR A 155 -3.78 6.94 8.24
C THR A 155 -3.24 6.13 7.06
N ALA A 156 -3.84 5.00 6.70
CA ALA A 156 -3.34 4.17 5.59
C ALA A 156 -3.56 4.87 4.24
N VAL A 157 -4.69 5.55 4.09
CA VAL A 157 -4.98 6.39 2.90
C VAL A 157 -4.02 7.56 2.82
N HIS A 158 -3.75 8.25 3.94
CA HIS A 158 -2.79 9.34 4.01
C HIS A 158 -1.36 8.87 3.73
N ALA A 159 -0.96 7.70 4.22
CA ALA A 159 0.32 7.08 3.89
C ALA A 159 0.42 6.80 2.38
N PHE A 160 -0.66 6.29 1.77
CA PHE A 160 -0.72 6.05 0.33
C PHE A 160 -0.61 7.36 -0.48
N ILE A 161 -1.33 8.40 -0.07
CA ILE A 161 -1.28 9.73 -0.69
C ILE A 161 0.13 10.31 -0.55
N ALA A 162 0.73 10.27 0.64
CA ALA A 162 2.08 10.75 0.89
C ALA A 162 3.13 10.02 0.04
N ALA A 163 2.93 8.74 -0.24
CA ALA A 163 3.81 7.94 -1.10
C ALA A 163 3.65 8.25 -2.61
N LEU A 164 2.63 9.01 -3.03
CA LEU A 164 2.47 9.39 -4.43
C LEU A 164 3.53 10.41 -4.87
N PRO A 165 4.07 10.28 -6.11
CA PRO A 165 5.01 11.25 -6.65
C PRO A 165 4.29 12.43 -7.32
N GLY A 166 4.83 13.64 -7.10
CA GLY A 166 4.46 14.86 -7.83
C GLY A 166 2.97 15.17 -7.80
N TRP A 167 2.44 15.67 -8.93
CA TRP A 167 1.05 16.13 -9.09
C TRP A 167 -0.02 15.11 -8.72
N LYS A 168 0.30 13.80 -8.75
CA LYS A 168 -0.66 12.75 -8.38
C LYS A 168 -1.00 12.80 -6.89
N ARG A 169 -0.02 13.20 -6.07
CA ARG A 169 -0.23 13.44 -4.63
C ARG A 169 -1.24 14.56 -4.42
N ASP A 170 -1.10 15.66 -5.15
CA ASP A 170 -1.96 16.83 -5.02
C ASP A 170 -3.41 16.49 -5.41
N VAL A 171 -3.61 15.80 -6.53
CA VAL A 171 -4.95 15.32 -6.95
C VAL A 171 -5.56 14.39 -5.91
N ALA A 172 -4.80 13.42 -5.41
CA ALA A 172 -5.30 12.46 -4.43
C ALA A 172 -5.61 13.11 -3.07
N ALA A 173 -4.78 14.06 -2.62
CA ALA A 173 -5.00 14.82 -1.40
C ALA A 173 -6.25 15.71 -1.52
N GLN A 174 -6.44 16.37 -2.66
CA GLN A 174 -7.62 17.19 -2.90
C GLN A 174 -8.89 16.32 -2.97
N PHE A 175 -8.82 15.12 -3.54
CA PHE A 175 -9.96 14.19 -3.57
C PHE A 175 -10.32 13.69 -2.17
N ASP A 176 -9.33 13.30 -1.36
CA ASP A 176 -9.52 12.94 0.05
C ASP A 176 -10.16 14.07 0.86
N GLU A 177 -9.71 15.31 0.65
CA GLU A 177 -10.28 16.50 1.31
C GLU A 177 -11.75 16.71 0.94
N VAL A 178 -12.10 16.64 -0.35
CA VAL A 178 -13.50 16.78 -0.79
C VAL A 178 -14.36 15.66 -0.20
N ILE A 179 -13.90 14.41 -0.22
CA ILE A 179 -14.66 13.30 0.37
C ILE A 179 -14.92 13.51 1.86
N ARG A 180 -13.88 13.86 2.64
CA ARG A 180 -14.02 14.08 4.08
C ARG A 180 -14.87 15.32 4.41
N HIS A 181 -14.91 16.30 3.51
CA HIS A 181 -15.79 17.47 3.64
C HIS A 181 -17.26 17.09 3.43
N GLU A 182 -17.55 16.35 2.36
CA GLU A 182 -18.92 15.97 1.99
C GLU A 182 -19.48 14.87 2.90
N ILE A 183 -18.62 13.93 3.32
CA ILE A 183 -18.98 12.76 4.13
C ILE A 183 -18.10 12.75 5.41
N PRO A 184 -18.43 13.53 6.46
CA PRO A 184 -17.60 13.65 7.66
C PRO A 184 -17.35 12.35 8.43
N HIS A 185 -18.21 11.35 8.24
CA HIS A 185 -18.12 10.02 8.89
C HIS A 185 -17.67 8.93 7.92
N VAL A 186 -16.99 9.30 6.83
CA VAL A 186 -16.54 8.36 5.80
C VAL A 186 -15.59 7.30 6.39
N ARG A 187 -15.87 6.04 6.09
CA ARG A 187 -14.94 4.93 6.31
C ARG A 187 -13.91 4.92 5.19
N SER A 188 -12.64 4.76 5.54
CA SER A 188 -11.54 4.76 4.58
C SER A 188 -10.64 3.55 4.79
N ALA A 189 -10.17 2.93 3.70
CA ALA A 189 -9.23 1.81 3.77
C ALA A 189 -8.36 1.73 2.52
N VAL A 190 -7.17 1.12 2.63
CA VAL A 190 -6.37 0.73 1.47
C VAL A 190 -6.59 -0.75 1.19
N ARG A 191 -7.36 -1.04 0.14
CA ARG A 191 -7.67 -2.40 -0.29
C ARG A 191 -7.16 -2.61 -1.68
N TYR A 192 -6.66 -3.80 -1.93
CA TYR A 192 -6.09 -4.14 -3.22
C TYR A 192 -5.01 -3.17 -3.78
N HIS A 193 -4.26 -2.51 -2.88
CA HIS A 193 -3.30 -1.43 -3.22
C HIS A 193 -3.95 -0.18 -3.83
N GLN A 194 -5.18 0.09 -3.44
CA GLN A 194 -5.96 1.25 -3.85
C GLN A 194 -6.72 1.80 -2.63
N PRO A 195 -6.77 3.12 -2.43
CA PRO A 195 -7.63 3.71 -1.41
C PRO A 195 -9.11 3.62 -1.81
N PHE A 196 -9.93 3.26 -0.83
CA PHE A 196 -11.39 3.17 -0.92
C PHE A 196 -12.03 4.02 0.17
N TYR A 197 -13.22 4.53 -0.14
CA TYR A 197 -14.08 5.31 0.73
C TYR A 197 -15.50 4.74 0.72
N GLY A 198 -16.10 4.67 1.89
CA GLY A 198 -17.39 4.03 2.09
C GLY A 198 -18.14 4.59 3.29
N ILE A 199 -19.34 4.08 3.49
CA ILE A 199 -20.17 4.36 4.67
C ILE A 199 -20.38 3.02 5.37
N GLU A 200 -20.32 3.03 6.71
CA GLU A 200 -20.56 1.84 7.52
C GLU A 200 -21.94 1.24 7.18
N ASP A 201 -21.99 -0.08 7.00
CA ASP A 201 -23.17 -0.85 6.56
C ASP A 201 -23.76 -0.52 5.17
N GLU A 202 -23.31 0.54 4.49
CA GLU A 202 -23.78 0.95 3.16
C GLU A 202 -22.77 0.64 2.04
N GLY A 203 -21.57 0.18 2.38
CA GLY A 203 -20.55 -0.26 1.43
C GLY A 203 -19.68 0.87 0.89
N TRP A 204 -18.98 0.60 -0.22
CA TRP A 204 -17.92 1.46 -0.74
C TRP A 204 -18.36 2.16 -2.01
N PHE A 205 -18.37 3.49 -1.96
CA PHE A 205 -18.92 4.34 -3.02
C PHE A 205 -17.84 5.04 -3.84
N ALA A 206 -16.61 5.16 -3.33
CA ALA A 206 -15.53 5.81 -4.05
C ALA A 206 -14.17 5.12 -3.86
N ALA A 207 -13.29 5.28 -4.84
CA ALA A 207 -11.91 4.83 -4.79
C ALA A 207 -11.04 5.70 -5.70
N PHE A 208 -9.72 5.63 -5.55
CA PHE A 208 -8.84 6.18 -6.58
C PHE A 208 -7.65 5.29 -6.89
N SER A 209 -7.08 5.49 -8.08
CA SER A 209 -5.91 4.75 -8.57
C SER A 209 -4.94 5.69 -9.25
N ALA A 210 -3.65 5.56 -8.94
CA ALA A 210 -2.60 6.30 -9.61
C ALA A 210 -1.95 5.43 -10.69
N PHE A 211 -2.14 5.80 -11.95
CA PHE A 211 -1.45 5.19 -13.08
C PHE A 211 -0.22 6.01 -13.47
N SER A 212 0.57 5.54 -14.44
CA SER A 212 1.73 6.30 -14.93
C SER A 212 1.34 7.67 -15.49
N LYS A 213 0.23 7.75 -16.23
CA LYS A 213 -0.20 8.94 -17.00
C LYS A 213 -1.41 9.69 -16.46
N HIS A 214 -2.15 9.10 -15.53
CA HIS A 214 -3.37 9.71 -14.97
C HIS A 214 -3.62 9.24 -13.53
N VAL A 215 -4.43 10.00 -12.79
CA VAL A 215 -5.10 9.55 -11.57
C VAL A 215 -6.57 9.30 -11.93
N LYS A 216 -7.06 8.11 -11.63
CA LYS A 216 -8.45 7.73 -11.85
C LYS A 216 -9.22 7.84 -10.55
N LEU A 217 -10.19 8.74 -10.49
CA LEU A 217 -11.19 8.82 -9.43
C LEU A 217 -12.37 7.96 -9.85
N SER A 218 -12.73 6.96 -9.05
CA SER A 218 -13.79 6.01 -9.37
C SER A 218 -14.95 6.16 -8.41
N PHE A 219 -16.16 6.09 -8.95
CA PHE A 219 -17.42 6.12 -8.22
C PHE A 219 -18.15 4.80 -8.48
N VAL A 220 -18.64 4.18 -7.42
CA VAL A 220 -19.39 2.93 -7.45
C VAL A 220 -20.80 3.24 -7.04
N VAL A 221 -21.73 3.06 -7.97
CA VAL A 221 -23.13 3.47 -7.84
C VAL A 221 -24.03 2.47 -8.56
N ASP A 222 -25.34 2.51 -8.37
CA ASP A 222 -26.29 1.62 -9.06
C ASP A 222 -26.87 2.23 -10.36
N SER A 223 -26.65 3.53 -10.56
CA SER A 223 -27.26 4.34 -11.62
C SER A 223 -26.31 5.43 -12.10
N TYR A 224 -26.59 6.04 -13.25
CA TYR A 224 -25.73 7.09 -13.79
C TYR A 224 -25.73 8.31 -12.87
N LEU A 225 -24.53 8.85 -12.62
CA LEU A 225 -24.35 10.11 -11.91
C LEU A 225 -24.75 11.25 -12.85
N GLU A 226 -25.19 12.37 -12.28
CA GLU A 226 -25.61 13.54 -13.04
C GLU A 226 -24.75 14.78 -12.71
N PRO A 227 -24.09 15.39 -13.72
CA PRO A 227 -23.83 14.85 -15.06
C PRO A 227 -22.98 13.57 -15.02
N GLU A 228 -23.02 12.77 -16.09
CA GLU A 228 -22.21 11.56 -16.20
C GLU A 228 -20.71 11.90 -16.22
N PRO A 229 -19.86 11.28 -15.37
CA PRO A 229 -18.42 11.37 -15.47
C PRO A 229 -17.91 10.90 -16.84
N PRO A 230 -16.82 11.48 -17.36
CA PRO A 230 -16.40 11.27 -18.75
C PRO A 230 -15.77 9.89 -19.02
N SER A 231 -15.51 9.08 -17.99
CA SER A 231 -14.88 7.76 -18.09
C SER A 231 -15.65 6.75 -17.23
N GLY A 232 -15.33 5.47 -17.39
CA GLY A 232 -15.98 4.38 -16.66
C GLY A 232 -16.60 3.33 -17.56
N THR A 233 -17.27 2.36 -16.93
CA THR A 233 -17.93 1.25 -17.61
C THR A 233 -19.32 1.05 -17.03
N GLY A 234 -20.31 1.52 -17.79
CA GLY A 234 -21.72 1.42 -17.40
C GLY A 234 -22.06 2.23 -16.16
N PRO A 235 -23.29 2.08 -15.64
CA PRO A 235 -23.72 2.83 -14.47
C PRO A 235 -22.89 2.46 -13.23
N GLU A 236 -22.49 1.20 -13.11
CA GLU A 236 -21.90 0.66 -11.88
C GLU A 236 -20.52 1.22 -11.50
N ARG A 237 -19.75 1.68 -12.50
CA ARG A 237 -18.35 2.08 -12.33
C ARG A 237 -18.03 3.29 -13.18
N GLN A 238 -18.46 4.46 -12.72
CA GLN A 238 -18.18 5.74 -13.38
C GLN A 238 -16.88 6.34 -12.85
N ALA A 239 -16.21 7.17 -13.64
CA ALA A 239 -14.88 7.67 -13.29
C ALA A 239 -14.53 9.01 -13.94
N LEU A 240 -13.60 9.70 -13.28
CA LEU A 240 -12.87 10.83 -13.83
C LEU A 240 -11.38 10.47 -13.88
N ASP A 241 -10.80 10.49 -15.08
CA ASP A 241 -9.36 10.29 -15.28
C ASP A 241 -8.69 11.66 -15.43
N LEU A 242 -7.92 12.09 -14.43
CA LEU A 242 -7.18 13.35 -14.42
C LEU A 242 -5.74 13.14 -14.86
N LYS A 243 -5.28 13.93 -15.83
CA LYS A 243 -3.88 14.00 -16.29
C LYS A 243 -3.16 15.17 -15.61
N GLU A 244 -1.84 15.19 -15.75
CA GLU A 244 -0.96 16.19 -15.11
C GLU A 244 -1.33 17.65 -15.37
N THR A 245 -1.85 17.96 -16.56
CA THR A 245 -2.21 19.32 -16.96
C THR A 245 -3.66 19.69 -16.63
N GLU A 246 -4.44 18.75 -16.10
CA GLU A 246 -5.86 18.93 -15.82
C GLU A 246 -6.07 19.27 -14.34
N THR A 247 -6.95 20.21 -14.07
CA THR A 247 -7.36 20.57 -12.72
C THR A 247 -8.65 19.86 -12.36
N MET A 248 -8.75 19.38 -11.12
CA MET A 248 -10.00 18.82 -10.62
C MET A 248 -11.03 19.92 -10.39
N ASP A 249 -12.21 19.79 -11.01
CA ASP A 249 -13.39 20.58 -10.66
C ASP A 249 -13.97 20.04 -9.34
N THR A 250 -13.62 20.70 -8.24
CA THR A 250 -14.01 20.26 -6.90
C THR A 250 -15.50 20.33 -6.65
N GLU A 251 -16.22 21.28 -7.27
CA GLU A 251 -17.68 21.40 -7.10
C GLU A 251 -18.38 20.24 -7.80
N GLN A 252 -17.94 19.90 -9.01
CA GLN A 252 -18.46 18.75 -9.75
C GLN A 252 -18.14 17.42 -9.06
N VAL A 253 -16.91 17.25 -8.56
CA VAL A 253 -16.51 16.04 -7.84
C VAL A 253 -17.26 15.91 -6.52
N ALA A 254 -17.48 17.00 -5.78
CA ALA A 254 -18.32 17.01 -4.59
C ALA A 254 -19.76 16.55 -4.90
N SER A 255 -20.33 17.00 -6.02
CA SER A 255 -21.66 16.55 -6.47
C SER A 255 -21.71 15.04 -6.71
N TRP A 256 -20.71 14.48 -7.39
CA TRP A 256 -20.62 13.04 -7.63
C TRP A 256 -20.43 12.24 -6.35
N ILE A 257 -19.63 12.74 -5.41
CA ILE A 257 -19.43 12.11 -4.10
C ILE A 257 -20.75 12.01 -3.33
N ARG A 258 -21.52 13.10 -3.24
CA ARG A 258 -22.83 13.08 -2.57
C ARG A 258 -23.78 12.07 -3.22
N GLN A 259 -23.90 12.11 -4.54
CA GLN A 259 -24.74 11.17 -5.28
C GLN A 259 -24.31 9.72 -5.09
N ALA A 260 -23.00 9.45 -5.09
CA ALA A 260 -22.49 8.11 -4.90
C ALA A 260 -22.68 7.59 -3.48
N ALA A 261 -22.58 8.48 -2.48
CA ALA A 261 -22.80 8.16 -1.08
C ALA A 261 -24.28 7.94 -0.73
N ASP A 262 -25.21 8.49 -1.51
CA ASP A 262 -26.67 8.33 -1.31
C ASP A 262 -27.21 6.95 -1.79
N ALA A 263 -26.40 6.19 -2.53
CA ALA A 263 -26.75 4.86 -3.04
C ALA A 263 -25.97 3.75 -2.32
N PRO A 264 -26.50 2.51 -2.24
CA PRO A 264 -25.74 1.38 -1.74
C PRO A 264 -24.47 1.17 -2.56
N GLY A 265 -23.33 1.17 -1.88
CA GLY A 265 -22.02 0.92 -2.48
C GLY A 265 -21.75 -0.57 -2.71
N MET A 266 -20.52 -0.88 -3.13
CA MET A 266 -20.07 -2.26 -3.28
C MET A 266 -19.80 -2.90 -1.92
N ASN A 267 -20.36 -4.09 -1.71
CA ASN A 267 -20.10 -4.93 -0.53
C ASN A 267 -19.18 -6.11 -0.88
N TRP A 268 -18.52 -6.67 0.13
CA TRP A 268 -17.59 -7.81 0.02
C TRP A 268 -17.80 -8.87 1.12
#